data_AF-A0A6G0M9C1-F1
#
_entry.id   AF-A0A6G0M9C1-F1
#
_cell.length_a   1.000
_cell.length_b   1.000
_cell.length_c   1.000
_cell.angle_alpha   90.00
_cell.angle_beta   90.00
_cell.angle_gamma   90.00
#
_symmetry.space_group_name_H-M   'P 1'
#
loop_
_entity.id
_entity.type
_entity.pdbx_description
1 polymer ?
#
loop_
_entity_poly.entity_id
_entity_poly.type
_entity_poly.pdbx_seq_one_letter_code
_entity_poly.pdbx_strand_id
1 'polypeptide(L)'
;MRSRQKEKWLKAIAEELRALEDNGVWKVVRKPRDARVLHTKWVFKTKLDAEELIERLKARLVACGNEQEFGVNYHITFAAVIDMTSVKLILVLARKWRVPAKHGDVPNAYVKAEKEAGLTIYINLPQGMVISEEVLKLVGVESAKELVLELQKALYGLKQAGRLWNQLLHKKLIDIGFEQSLTDMCVYFRWRNGVLLVVGVYVDDLLVTGTEQSAVDAFFGELKEFSVKDLGQASKFLGMRITRC
;
A
#
# COMPACT_ATOMS: atom_id res chain seq x y z
N MET A 1 24.00 -5.64 11.97
CA MET A 1 23.73 -4.19 12.18
C MET A 1 24.64 -3.64 13.29
N ARG A 2 25.75 -2.99 12.92
CA ARG A 2 26.62 -2.22 13.84
C ARG A 2 26.43 -0.72 13.55
N SER A 3 25.35 -0.14 14.04
CA SER A 3 25.05 1.30 13.88
C SER A 3 24.62 1.88 15.22
N ARG A 4 25.00 3.14 15.49
CA ARG A 4 24.61 3.94 16.67
C ARG A 4 23.09 4.06 16.85
N GLN A 5 22.31 3.71 15.82
CA GLN A 5 20.85 3.77 15.78
C GLN A 5 20.18 2.39 15.84
N LYS A 6 20.90 1.34 16.25
CA LYS A 6 20.40 -0.05 16.28
C LYS A 6 19.05 -0.18 16.99
N GLU A 7 18.88 0.47 18.15
CA GLU A 7 17.63 0.44 18.91
C GLU A 7 16.47 1.08 18.16
N LYS A 8 16.71 2.22 17.49
CA LYS A 8 15.68 2.88 16.67
C LYS A 8 15.25 2.01 15.49
N TRP A 9 16.16 1.27 14.87
CA TRP A 9 15.84 0.31 13.81
C TRP A 9 15.07 -0.91 14.33
N LEU A 10 15.42 -1.44 15.50
CA LEU A 10 14.67 -2.52 16.15
C LEU A 10 13.25 -2.09 16.50
N LYS A 11 13.07 -0.86 16.99
CA LYS A 11 11.76 -0.29 17.22
C LYS A 11 10.94 -0.19 15.93
N ALA A 12 11.54 0.30 14.83
CA ALA A 12 10.87 0.36 13.54
C ALA A 12 10.47 -1.02 12.99
N ILE A 13 11.30 -2.05 13.21
CA ILE A 13 10.97 -3.45 12.87
C ILE A 13 9.76 -3.94 13.68
N ALA A 14 9.76 -3.70 15.00
CA ALA A 14 8.67 -4.11 15.88
C ALA A 14 7.36 -3.39 15.55
N GLU A 15 7.42 -2.09 15.22
CA GLU A 15 6.26 -1.32 14.76
C GLU A 15 5.68 -1.88 13.45
N GLU A 16 6.54 -2.23 12.47
CA GLU A 16 6.10 -2.83 11.21
C GLU A 16 5.47 -4.22 11.42
N LEU A 17 6.12 -5.10 12.20
CA LEU A 17 5.57 -6.44 12.48
C LEU A 17 4.21 -6.34 13.15
N ARG A 18 4.07 -5.50 14.18
CA ARG A 18 2.79 -5.28 14.86
C ARG A 18 1.73 -4.77 13.89
N ALA A 19 2.06 -3.80 13.04
CA ALA A 19 1.12 -3.29 12.06
C ALA A 19 0.65 -4.38 11.08
N LEU A 20 1.53 -5.30 10.67
CA LEU A 20 1.18 -6.42 9.78
C LEU A 20 0.32 -7.47 10.50
N GLU A 21 0.60 -7.75 11.77
CA GLU A 21 -0.20 -8.65 12.61
C GLU A 21 -1.60 -8.07 12.88
N ASP A 22 -1.70 -6.79 13.24
CA ASP A 22 -2.96 -6.07 13.46
C ASP A 22 -3.83 -6.04 12.18
N ASN A 23 -3.20 -6.00 11.00
CA ASN A 23 -3.90 -6.09 9.72
C ASN A 23 -4.26 -7.52 9.31
N GLY A 24 -3.86 -8.54 10.09
CA GLY A 24 -4.13 -9.94 9.79
C GLY A 24 -3.47 -10.42 8.50
N VAL A 25 -2.27 -9.94 8.19
CA VAL A 25 -1.61 -10.20 6.90
C VAL A 25 -1.29 -11.68 6.70
N TRP A 26 -1.08 -12.42 7.77
CA TRP A 26 -0.75 -13.85 7.72
C TRP A 26 -1.35 -14.64 8.86
N LYS A 27 -1.34 -15.97 8.70
CA LYS A 27 -1.54 -16.95 9.76
C LYS A 27 -0.26 -17.75 9.96
N VAL A 28 0.08 -18.02 11.22
CA VAL A 28 1.20 -18.90 11.56
C VAL A 28 0.72 -20.34 11.41
N VAL A 29 1.42 -21.13 10.59
CA VAL A 29 1.05 -22.53 10.32
C VAL A 29 2.28 -23.42 10.34
N ARG A 30 2.07 -24.72 10.56
CA ARG A 30 3.13 -25.72 10.36
C ARG A 30 3.50 -25.72 8.88
N LYS A 31 4.80 -25.72 8.59
CA LYS A 31 5.33 -25.83 7.24
C LYS A 31 4.75 -27.07 6.56
N PRO A 32 3.94 -26.92 5.49
CA PRO A 32 3.43 -28.07 4.77
C PRO A 32 4.56 -28.82 4.09
N ARG A 33 4.38 -30.13 3.89
CA ARG A 33 5.32 -30.95 3.13
C ARG A 33 5.37 -30.42 1.69
N ASP A 34 6.57 -30.24 1.17
CA ASP A 34 6.86 -29.80 -0.20
C ASP A 34 6.35 -28.39 -0.58
N ALA A 35 5.84 -27.62 0.38
CA ALA A 35 5.44 -26.24 0.13
C ALA A 35 6.66 -25.37 -0.17
N ARG A 36 6.59 -24.62 -1.27
CA ARG A 36 7.56 -23.58 -1.58
C ARG A 36 7.33 -22.38 -0.67
N VAL A 37 8.38 -21.97 0.03
CA VAL A 37 8.35 -20.88 0.99
C VAL A 37 9.22 -19.75 0.47
N LEU A 38 8.65 -18.56 0.27
CA LEU A 38 9.40 -17.41 -0.19
C LEU A 38 10.21 -16.81 0.96
N HIS A 39 11.40 -16.32 0.65
CA HIS A 39 12.19 -15.57 1.61
C HIS A 39 11.55 -14.19 1.88
N THR A 40 11.90 -13.64 3.04
CA THR A 40 11.53 -12.27 3.41
C THR A 40 12.78 -11.42 3.58
N LYS A 41 12.69 -10.14 3.23
CA LYS A 41 13.76 -9.16 3.37
C LYS A 41 13.26 -7.90 4.05
N TRP A 42 14.11 -7.33 4.89
CA TRP A 42 13.90 -6.01 5.47
C TRP A 42 14.45 -4.92 4.56
N VAL A 43 13.62 -3.93 4.24
CA VAL A 43 14.00 -2.71 3.53
C VAL A 43 14.00 -1.55 4.52
N PHE A 44 15.13 -0.85 4.63
CA PHE A 44 15.31 0.25 5.56
C PHE A 44 15.41 1.56 4.80
N LYS A 45 14.67 2.58 5.24
CA LYS A 45 14.72 3.93 4.68
C LYS A 45 14.71 4.95 5.81
N THR A 46 15.68 5.86 5.76
CA THR A 46 15.68 7.05 6.62
C THR A 46 14.86 8.13 5.94
N LYS A 47 13.81 8.61 6.60
CA LYS A 47 13.08 9.82 6.20
C LYS A 47 13.74 11.02 6.86
N LEU A 48 14.01 12.02 6.03
CA LEU A 48 14.55 13.30 6.46
C LEU A 48 13.43 14.35 6.40
N ASP A 49 13.45 15.30 7.33
CA ASP A 49 12.58 16.47 7.31
C ASP A 49 13.06 17.52 6.28
N ALA A 50 12.44 18.70 6.31
CA ALA A 50 12.78 19.79 5.39
C ALA A 50 14.19 20.37 5.65
N GLU A 51 14.70 20.22 6.87
CA GLU A 51 16.01 20.65 7.34
C GLU A 51 17.09 19.56 7.19
N GLU A 52 16.80 18.47 6.47
CA GLU A 52 17.67 17.30 6.27
C GLU A 52 18.05 16.53 7.56
N LEU A 53 17.31 16.74 8.64
CA LEU A 53 17.45 16.00 9.89
C LEU A 53 16.61 14.72 9.86
N ILE A 54 17.00 13.73 10.68
CA ILE A 54 16.31 12.44 10.72
C ILE A 54 14.96 12.59 11.42
N GLU A 55 13.91 12.69 10.61
CA GLU A 55 12.52 12.69 11.04
C GLU A 55 12.10 11.29 11.53
N ARG A 56 12.35 10.25 10.71
CA ARG A 56 11.89 8.89 11.01
C ARG A 56 12.73 7.81 10.35
N LEU A 57 13.00 6.74 11.09
CA LEU A 57 13.52 5.50 10.52
C LEU A 57 12.35 4.58 10.15
N LYS A 58 12.30 4.13 8.90
CA LYS A 58 11.23 3.26 8.38
C LYS A 58 11.82 1.91 8.00
N ALA A 59 11.40 0.85 8.69
CA ALA A 59 11.63 -0.53 8.29
C ALA A 59 10.37 -1.04 7.58
N ARG A 60 10.54 -1.82 6.52
CA ARG A 60 9.44 -2.44 5.79
C ARG A 60 9.78 -3.90 5.52
N LEU A 61 8.83 -4.78 5.81
CA LEU A 61 8.97 -6.19 5.49
C LEU A 61 8.49 -6.44 4.05
N VAL A 62 9.31 -7.16 3.28
CA VAL A 62 9.07 -7.42 1.86
C VAL A 62 9.25 -8.91 1.58
N ALA A 63 8.31 -9.53 0.87
CA ALA A 63 8.47 -10.88 0.34
C ALA A 63 9.39 -10.85 -0.90
N CYS A 64 10.24 -11.86 -1.05
CA CYS A 64 11.11 -12.02 -2.23
C CYS A 64 10.29 -12.46 -3.45
N GLY A 65 9.57 -11.53 -4.09
CA GLY A 65 8.76 -11.83 -5.28
C GLY A 65 9.55 -12.32 -6.48
N ASN A 66 10.87 -12.12 -6.52
CA ASN A 66 11.76 -12.73 -7.51
C ASN A 66 11.78 -14.26 -7.44
N GLU A 67 11.38 -14.85 -6.30
CA GLU A 67 11.27 -16.30 -6.10
C GLU A 67 9.88 -16.85 -6.48
N GLN A 68 8.92 -15.96 -6.82
CA GLN A 68 7.60 -16.38 -7.23
C GLN A 68 7.60 -16.97 -8.64
N GLU A 69 6.82 -18.04 -8.81
CA GLU A 69 6.63 -18.72 -10.09
C GLU A 69 5.23 -18.45 -10.66
N PHE A 70 5.18 -18.17 -11.96
CA PHE A 70 3.94 -17.97 -12.71
C PHE A 70 3.11 -19.26 -12.70
N GLY A 71 1.79 -19.13 -12.50
CA GLY A 71 0.88 -20.28 -12.42
C GLY A 71 0.86 -20.97 -11.06
N VAL A 72 1.82 -20.68 -10.17
CA VAL A 72 1.89 -21.24 -8.82
C VAL A 72 1.63 -20.17 -7.75
N ASN A 73 2.31 -19.03 -7.84
CA ASN A 73 2.20 -17.96 -6.83
C ASN A 73 1.48 -16.72 -7.34
N TYR A 74 1.26 -16.61 -8.65
CA TYR A 74 0.49 -15.54 -9.28
C TYR A 74 0.05 -15.97 -10.68
N HIS A 75 -1.08 -15.42 -11.15
CA HIS A 75 -1.52 -15.55 -12.54
C HIS A 75 -1.34 -14.24 -13.32
N ILE A 76 -1.48 -13.08 -12.67
CA ILE A 76 -1.44 -11.76 -13.33
C ILE A 76 -0.74 -10.74 -12.42
N THR A 77 0.13 -9.91 -12.98
CA THR A 77 0.99 -8.98 -12.23
C THR A 77 0.76 -7.49 -12.54
N PHE A 78 -0.09 -7.17 -13.52
CA PHE A 78 -0.21 -5.78 -14.01
C PHE A 78 -0.82 -4.86 -12.95
N ALA A 79 -0.11 -3.77 -12.61
CA ALA A 79 -0.62 -2.67 -11.83
C ALA A 79 -0.70 -1.44 -12.73
N ALA A 80 -1.87 -0.81 -12.82
CA ALA A 80 -2.03 0.40 -13.60
C ALA A 80 -1.26 1.58 -12.94
N VAL A 81 -0.65 2.41 -13.77
CA VAL A 81 0.10 3.60 -13.37
C VAL A 81 -0.48 4.78 -14.12
N ILE A 82 -0.82 5.86 -13.41
CA ILE A 82 -1.37 7.07 -14.05
C ILE A 82 -0.36 7.67 -15.03
N ASP A 83 -0.86 8.10 -16.18
CA ASP A 83 -0.03 8.80 -17.14
C ASP A 83 0.27 10.24 -16.69
N MET A 84 1.48 10.71 -16.99
CA MET A 84 1.90 12.07 -16.65
C MET A 84 1.04 13.13 -17.36
N THR A 85 0.46 12.81 -18.53
CA THR A 85 -0.49 13.69 -19.20
C THR A 85 -1.75 13.89 -18.37
N SER A 86 -2.29 12.80 -17.80
CA SER A 86 -3.44 12.83 -16.90
C SER A 86 -3.16 13.63 -15.62
N VAL A 87 -1.98 13.44 -15.02
CA VAL A 87 -1.57 14.23 -13.86
C VAL A 87 -1.55 15.74 -14.20
N LYS A 88 -0.94 16.11 -15.33
CA LYS A 88 -0.92 17.52 -15.78
C LYS A 88 -2.33 18.06 -16.05
N LEU A 89 -3.20 17.25 -16.64
CA LEU A 89 -4.59 17.62 -16.89
C LEU A 89 -5.33 17.92 -15.59
N ILE A 90 -5.19 17.07 -14.58
CA ILE A 90 -5.78 17.29 -13.24
C ILE A 90 -5.31 18.63 -12.65
N LEU A 91 -4.01 18.95 -12.77
CA LEU A 91 -3.46 20.22 -12.28
C LEU A 91 -4.00 21.43 -13.06
N VAL A 92 -4.20 21.31 -14.38
CA VAL A 92 -4.82 22.36 -15.20
C VAL A 92 -6.28 22.57 -14.82
N LEU A 93 -7.02 21.49 -14.54
CA LEU A 93 -8.41 21.56 -14.10
C LEU A 93 -8.52 22.23 -12.73
N ALA A 94 -7.67 21.84 -11.77
CA ALA A 94 -7.57 22.49 -10.46
C ALA A 94 -7.40 24.02 -10.60
N ARG A 95 -6.51 24.43 -11.51
CA ARG A 95 -6.25 25.85 -11.77
C ARG A 95 -7.44 26.55 -12.41
N LYS A 96 -8.10 25.90 -13.36
CA LYS A 96 -9.28 26.43 -14.04
C LYS A 96 -10.45 26.63 -13.09
N TRP A 97 -10.67 25.67 -12.18
CA TRP A 97 -11.75 25.71 -11.19
C TRP A 97 -11.42 26.54 -9.96
N ARG A 98 -10.15 26.93 -9.78
CA ARG A 98 -9.65 27.62 -8.58
C ARG A 98 -9.85 26.79 -7.30
N VAL A 99 -9.79 25.47 -7.45
CA VAL A 99 -9.86 24.47 -6.37
C VAL A 99 -8.57 23.67 -6.44
N PRO A 100 -7.56 24.01 -5.63
CA PRO A 100 -6.25 23.37 -5.71
C PRO A 100 -6.34 21.86 -5.55
N ALA A 101 -5.53 21.14 -6.31
CA ALA A 101 -5.46 19.69 -6.17
C ALA A 101 -4.90 19.32 -4.79
N LYS A 102 -5.54 18.38 -4.10
CA LYS A 102 -5.07 17.80 -2.85
C LYS A 102 -4.35 16.49 -3.08
N HIS A 103 -3.33 16.22 -2.26
CA HIS A 103 -2.54 14.99 -2.30
C HIS A 103 -2.97 14.07 -1.16
N GLY A 104 -3.42 12.86 -1.51
CA GLY A 104 -3.68 11.78 -0.57
C GLY A 104 -2.58 10.73 -0.54
N ASP A 105 -2.28 10.18 0.63
CA ASP A 105 -1.39 9.01 0.81
C ASP A 105 -2.16 7.90 1.54
N VAL A 106 -2.18 6.69 0.97
CA VAL A 106 -2.77 5.52 1.59
C VAL A 106 -1.67 4.71 2.28
N PRO A 107 -1.55 4.78 3.61
CA PRO A 107 -0.53 4.03 4.31
C PRO A 107 -0.78 2.53 4.18
N ASN A 108 0.29 1.79 3.89
CA ASN A 108 0.26 0.33 3.84
C ASN A 108 -0.79 -0.20 2.84
N ALA A 109 -0.93 0.48 1.70
CA ALA A 109 -1.92 0.17 0.66
C ALA A 109 -2.02 -1.32 0.32
N TYR A 110 -0.89 -1.99 0.06
CA TYR A 110 -0.91 -3.39 -0.38
C TYR A 110 -1.47 -4.36 0.66
N VAL A 111 -1.20 -4.15 1.95
CA VAL A 111 -1.66 -5.05 3.01
C VAL A 111 -3.13 -4.87 3.35
N LYS A 112 -3.82 -3.91 2.71
CA LYS A 112 -5.27 -3.78 2.78
C LYS A 112 -5.98 -4.72 1.79
N ALA A 113 -5.28 -5.16 0.74
CA ALA A 113 -5.84 -6.06 -0.26
C ALA A 113 -5.73 -7.52 0.19
N GLU A 114 -6.83 -8.26 0.04
CA GLU A 114 -6.84 -9.70 0.25
C GLU A 114 -5.91 -10.41 -0.74
N LYS A 115 -5.44 -11.60 -0.37
CA LYS A 115 -4.65 -12.44 -1.28
C LYS A 115 -5.48 -12.84 -2.50
N GLU A 116 -4.76 -13.20 -3.56
CA GLU A 116 -5.39 -13.76 -4.76
C GLU A 116 -6.08 -15.08 -4.44
N ALA A 117 -7.37 -15.17 -4.74
CA ALA A 117 -8.19 -16.35 -4.46
C ALA A 117 -7.62 -17.59 -5.15
N GLY A 118 -7.60 -18.72 -4.44
CA GLY A 118 -7.06 -19.98 -4.95
C GLY A 118 -5.54 -20.11 -4.90
N LEU A 119 -4.81 -19.04 -4.53
CA LEU A 119 -3.37 -19.07 -4.37
C LEU A 119 -2.96 -19.04 -2.90
N THR A 120 -2.16 -20.01 -2.51
CA THR A 120 -1.57 -20.06 -1.17
C THR A 120 -0.09 -19.72 -1.25
N ILE A 121 0.30 -18.66 -0.55
CA ILE A 121 1.69 -18.18 -0.52
C ILE A 121 2.21 -18.29 0.90
N TYR A 122 3.29 -19.03 1.06
CA TYR A 122 4.02 -19.15 2.31
C TYR A 122 5.27 -18.28 2.28
N ILE A 123 5.55 -17.59 3.37
CA ILE A 123 6.80 -16.86 3.58
C ILE A 123 7.51 -17.37 4.84
N ASN A 124 8.83 -17.26 4.84
CA ASN A 124 9.63 -17.57 6.02
C ASN A 124 9.33 -16.59 7.16
N LEU A 125 9.54 -17.02 8.40
CA LEU A 125 9.45 -16.11 9.53
C LEU A 125 10.50 -15.01 9.37
N PRO A 126 10.10 -13.73 9.45
CA PRO A 126 11.03 -12.64 9.28
C PRO A 126 11.99 -12.58 10.47
N GLN A 127 13.23 -12.18 10.19
CA GLN A 127 14.23 -11.99 11.23
C GLN A 127 13.74 -10.96 12.26
N GLY A 128 13.75 -11.35 13.54
CA GLY A 128 13.30 -10.50 14.65
C GLY A 128 11.86 -10.77 15.11
N MET A 129 11.11 -11.62 14.42
CA MET A 129 9.82 -12.12 14.91
C MET A 129 10.06 -13.11 16.05
N VAL A 130 9.37 -12.91 17.17
CA VAL A 130 9.40 -13.81 18.33
C VAL A 130 8.10 -14.61 18.33
N ILE A 131 8.21 -15.93 18.34
CA ILE A 131 7.08 -16.84 18.45
C ILE A 131 6.99 -17.32 19.90
N SER A 132 5.82 -17.17 20.52
CA SER A 132 5.58 -17.67 21.87
C SER A 132 5.44 -19.19 21.88
N GLU A 133 5.74 -19.81 23.03
CA GLU A 133 5.53 -21.26 23.22
C GLU A 133 4.06 -21.66 23.07
N GLU A 134 3.13 -20.76 23.38
CA GLU A 134 1.69 -20.99 23.19
C GLU A 134 1.37 -21.20 21.71
N VAL A 135 1.92 -20.38 20.82
CA VAL A 135 1.73 -20.54 19.36
C VAL A 135 2.36 -21.86 18.88
N LEU A 136 3.53 -22.24 19.39
CA LEU A 136 4.16 -23.52 19.08
C LEU A 136 3.26 -24.71 19.46
N LYS A 137 2.69 -24.69 20.68
CA LYS A 137 1.78 -25.72 21.18
C LYS A 137 0.47 -25.77 20.38
N LEU A 138 -0.11 -24.60 20.06
CA LEU A 138 -1.35 -24.52 19.28
C LEU A 138 -1.19 -25.11 17.87
N VAL A 139 -0.04 -24.91 17.25
CA VAL A 139 0.27 -25.46 15.92
C VAL A 139 0.79 -26.91 16.00
N GLY A 140 1.20 -27.37 17.19
CA GLY A 140 1.70 -28.72 17.42
C GLY A 140 3.12 -28.95 16.90
N VAL A 141 4.01 -27.97 17.05
CA VAL A 141 5.42 -28.06 16.67
C VAL A 141 6.34 -27.75 17.84
N GLU A 142 7.53 -28.36 17.85
CA GLU A 142 8.51 -28.16 18.92
C GLU A 142 9.47 -26.99 18.62
N SER A 143 9.60 -26.62 17.34
CA SER A 143 10.53 -25.58 16.90
C SER A 143 9.88 -24.56 15.98
N ALA A 144 10.21 -23.29 16.18
CA ALA A 144 9.84 -22.21 15.26
C ALA A 144 10.40 -22.42 13.83
N LYS A 145 11.41 -23.29 13.65
CA LYS A 145 11.93 -23.68 12.34
C LYS A 145 10.95 -24.50 11.51
N GLU A 146 9.98 -25.14 12.15
CA GLU A 146 8.90 -25.89 11.50
C GLU A 146 7.70 -24.99 11.15
N LEU A 147 7.76 -23.70 11.46
CA LEU A 147 6.70 -22.76 11.15
C LEU A 147 6.96 -22.00 9.85
N VAL A 148 5.88 -21.59 9.22
CA VAL A 148 5.85 -20.62 8.12
C VAL A 148 4.67 -19.67 8.32
N LEU A 149 4.69 -18.54 7.62
CA LEU A 149 3.55 -17.62 7.59
C LEU A 149 2.79 -17.83 6.29
N GLU A 150 1.53 -18.22 6.39
CA GLU A 150 0.61 -18.26 5.25
C GLU A 150 -0.01 -16.89 5.07
N LEU A 151 0.31 -16.22 3.96
CA LEU A 151 -0.29 -14.92 3.63
C LEU A 151 -1.80 -15.07 3.49
N GLN A 152 -2.53 -14.13 4.06
CA GLN A 152 -3.96 -13.90 3.88
C GLN A 152 -4.21 -12.62 3.07
N LYS A 153 -3.27 -11.66 3.15
CA LYS A 153 -3.31 -10.39 2.40
C LYS A 153 -2.08 -10.23 1.53
N ALA A 154 -2.14 -9.29 0.58
CA ALA A 154 -0.99 -8.96 -0.25
C ALA A 154 0.11 -8.30 0.59
N LEU A 155 1.36 -8.62 0.30
CA LEU A 155 2.53 -8.05 0.97
C LEU A 155 3.42 -7.35 -0.06
N TYR A 156 4.15 -6.32 0.39
CA TYR A 156 5.16 -5.68 -0.44
C TYR A 156 6.15 -6.71 -0.98
N GLY A 157 6.56 -6.53 -2.24
CA GLY A 157 7.49 -7.41 -2.93
C GLY A 157 6.83 -8.54 -3.70
N LEU A 158 5.58 -8.90 -3.41
CA LEU A 158 4.83 -9.81 -4.27
C LEU A 158 4.54 -9.14 -5.62
N LYS A 159 4.69 -9.90 -6.71
CA LYS A 159 4.51 -9.43 -8.09
C LYS A 159 3.08 -8.93 -8.36
N GLN A 160 2.07 -9.49 -7.70
CA GLN A 160 0.67 -9.14 -7.88
C GLN A 160 0.12 -8.11 -6.87
N ALA A 161 0.92 -7.68 -5.88
CA ALA A 161 0.44 -6.83 -4.79
C ALA A 161 -0.16 -5.50 -5.29
N GLY A 162 0.49 -4.85 -6.25
CA GLY A 162 -0.01 -3.60 -6.82
C GLY A 162 -1.35 -3.77 -7.55
N ARG A 163 -1.55 -4.90 -8.23
CA ARG A 163 -2.81 -5.23 -8.90
C ARG A 163 -3.94 -5.44 -7.91
N LEU A 164 -3.71 -6.24 -6.86
CA LEU A 164 -4.73 -6.54 -5.85
C LEU A 164 -5.18 -5.28 -5.13
N TRP A 165 -4.24 -4.39 -4.80
CA TRP A 165 -4.55 -3.08 -4.25
C TRP A 165 -5.37 -2.22 -5.23
N ASN A 166 -4.94 -2.13 -6.49
CA ASN A 166 -5.67 -1.35 -7.49
C ASN A 166 -7.11 -1.86 -7.68
N GLN A 167 -7.34 -3.17 -7.68
CA GLN A 167 -8.67 -3.78 -7.76
C GLN A 167 -9.55 -3.43 -6.56
N LEU A 168 -8.99 -3.47 -5.34
CA LEU A 168 -9.72 -3.08 -4.13
C LEU A 168 -10.11 -1.60 -4.16
N LEU A 169 -9.16 -0.73 -4.50
CA LEU A 169 -9.40 0.71 -4.58
C LEU A 169 -10.40 1.04 -5.69
N HIS A 170 -10.26 0.41 -6.86
CA HIS A 170 -11.20 0.55 -7.98
C HIS A 170 -12.61 0.21 -7.52
N LYS A 171 -12.82 -0.99 -6.92
CA LYS A 171 -14.13 -1.41 -6.41
C LYS A 171 -14.72 -0.36 -5.47
N LYS A 172 -13.91 0.15 -4.52
CA LYS A 172 -14.36 1.19 -3.59
C LYS A 172 -14.77 2.47 -4.30
N LEU A 173 -13.98 2.94 -5.27
CA LEU A 173 -14.28 4.15 -6.03
C LEU A 173 -15.59 4.01 -6.81
N ILE A 174 -15.82 2.85 -7.45
CA ILE A 174 -17.09 2.54 -8.12
C ILE A 174 -18.25 2.51 -7.11
N ASP A 175 -18.07 1.86 -5.96
CA ASP A 175 -19.11 1.74 -4.92
C ASP A 175 -19.54 3.11 -4.35
N ILE A 176 -18.62 4.09 -4.26
CA ILE A 176 -18.94 5.47 -3.86
C ILE A 176 -19.36 6.37 -5.04
N GLY A 177 -19.58 5.79 -6.22
CA GLY A 177 -20.20 6.43 -7.38
C GLY A 177 -19.23 7.12 -8.34
N PHE A 178 -17.93 6.80 -8.33
CA PHE A 178 -17.03 7.23 -9.39
C PHE A 178 -17.16 6.34 -10.63
N GLU A 179 -16.85 6.93 -11.78
CA GLU A 179 -16.65 6.25 -13.04
C GLU A 179 -15.15 6.26 -13.37
N GLN A 180 -14.67 5.16 -13.96
CA GLN A 180 -13.29 5.05 -14.42
C GLN A 180 -13.16 5.60 -15.84
N SER A 181 -12.12 6.39 -16.09
CA SER A 181 -11.80 6.88 -17.43
C SER A 181 -11.35 5.73 -18.34
N LEU A 182 -11.87 5.72 -19.57
CA LEU A 182 -11.49 4.75 -20.61
C LEU A 182 -10.12 5.06 -21.22
N THR A 183 -9.68 6.32 -21.15
CA THR A 183 -8.39 6.76 -21.71
C THR A 183 -7.23 6.46 -20.78
N ASP A 184 -7.46 6.61 -19.47
CA ASP A 184 -6.48 6.32 -18.42
C ASP A 184 -7.20 5.67 -17.24
N MET A 185 -6.98 4.36 -17.06
CA MET A 185 -7.65 3.55 -16.02
C MET A 185 -7.25 3.94 -14.59
N CYS A 186 -6.27 4.82 -14.42
CA CYS A 186 -5.92 5.40 -13.12
C CYS A 186 -6.62 6.74 -12.84
N VAL A 187 -7.45 7.24 -13.77
CA VAL A 187 -8.26 8.44 -13.58
C VAL A 187 -9.71 8.05 -13.36
N TYR A 188 -10.29 8.65 -12.33
CA TYR A 188 -11.69 8.48 -11.96
C TYR A 188 -12.36 9.84 -11.90
N PHE A 189 -13.64 9.89 -12.23
CA PHE A 189 -14.44 11.10 -12.09
C PHE A 189 -15.83 10.79 -11.55
N ARG A 190 -16.44 11.77 -10.89
CA ARG A 190 -17.80 11.63 -10.35
C ARG A 190 -18.55 12.93 -10.50
N TRP A 191 -19.72 12.87 -11.12
CA TRP A 191 -20.68 13.97 -11.19
C TRP A 191 -21.79 13.75 -10.16
N ARG A 192 -22.02 14.73 -9.28
CA ARG A 192 -23.11 14.70 -8.31
C ARG A 192 -23.63 16.10 -8.05
N ASN A 193 -24.93 16.33 -8.25
CA ASN A 193 -25.58 17.63 -7.99
C ASN A 193 -24.87 18.82 -8.68
N GLY A 194 -24.37 18.63 -9.91
CA GLY A 194 -23.63 19.65 -10.65
C GLY A 194 -22.15 19.81 -10.24
N VAL A 195 -21.68 19.07 -9.24
CA VAL A 195 -20.28 19.05 -8.80
C VAL A 195 -19.53 17.92 -9.46
N LEU A 196 -18.40 18.24 -10.09
CA LEU A 196 -17.47 17.28 -10.66
C LEU A 196 -16.27 17.10 -9.74
N LEU A 197 -15.95 15.84 -9.40
CA LEU A 197 -14.68 15.45 -8.79
C LEU A 197 -13.85 14.65 -9.78
N VAL A 198 -12.53 14.86 -9.78
CA VAL A 198 -11.56 14.10 -10.56
C VAL A 198 -10.45 13.62 -9.64
N VAL A 199 -10.16 12.32 -9.69
CA VAL A 199 -9.16 11.64 -8.87
C VAL A 199 -8.19 10.91 -9.78
N GLY A 200 -6.90 11.22 -9.67
CA GLY A 200 -5.81 10.45 -10.23
C GLY A 200 -5.20 9.52 -9.19
N VAL A 201 -4.94 8.27 -9.56
CA VAL A 201 -4.37 7.24 -8.68
C VAL A 201 -2.99 6.83 -9.15
N TYR A 202 -1.98 6.96 -8.30
CA TYR A 202 -0.66 6.38 -8.52
C TYR A 202 -0.31 5.49 -7.34
N VAL A 203 -0.51 4.18 -7.46
CA VAL A 203 -0.18 3.21 -6.40
C VAL A 203 -0.83 3.61 -5.06
N ASP A 204 -0.07 4.11 -4.09
CA ASP A 204 -0.51 4.58 -2.77
C ASP A 204 -0.85 6.08 -2.72
N ASP A 205 -0.49 6.85 -3.76
CA ASP A 205 -0.75 8.28 -3.88
C ASP A 205 -2.06 8.57 -4.64
N LEU A 206 -2.80 9.57 -4.17
CA LEU A 206 -4.00 10.11 -4.81
C LEU A 206 -3.82 11.60 -5.11
N LEU A 207 -4.27 12.05 -6.27
CA LEU A 207 -4.33 13.46 -6.64
C LEU A 207 -5.78 13.84 -6.96
N VAL A 208 -6.37 14.70 -6.15
CA VAL A 208 -7.82 14.95 -6.19
C VAL A 208 -8.09 16.43 -6.40
N THR A 209 -9.01 16.75 -7.31
CA THR A 209 -9.55 18.10 -7.46
C THR A 209 -11.03 18.02 -7.86
N GLY A 210 -11.71 19.16 -7.92
CA GLY A 210 -13.09 19.23 -8.35
C GLY A 210 -13.55 20.67 -8.56
N THR A 211 -14.82 20.82 -8.89
CA THR A 211 -15.43 22.15 -9.07
C THR A 211 -15.76 22.84 -7.74
N GLU A 212 -15.76 22.11 -6.61
CA GLU A 212 -15.99 22.64 -5.27
C GLU A 212 -15.01 22.06 -4.24
N GLN A 213 -14.43 22.93 -3.39
CA GLN A 213 -13.46 22.54 -2.37
C GLN A 213 -14.05 21.60 -1.31
N SER A 214 -15.28 21.86 -0.87
CA SER A 214 -16.00 21.04 0.12
C SER A 214 -16.15 19.59 -0.34
N ALA A 215 -16.35 19.35 -1.64
CA ALA A 215 -16.44 18.01 -2.20
C ALA A 215 -15.09 17.29 -2.23
N VAL A 216 -13.99 18.02 -2.49
CA VAL A 216 -12.62 17.47 -2.40
C VAL A 216 -12.28 17.09 -0.96
N ASP A 217 -12.68 17.91 0.00
CA ASP A 217 -12.45 17.64 1.43
C ASP A 217 -13.27 16.42 1.90
N ALA A 218 -14.52 16.32 1.46
CA ALA A 218 -15.41 15.20 1.79
C ALA A 218 -14.91 13.86 1.23
N PHE A 219 -14.24 13.86 0.07
CA PHE A 219 -13.71 12.64 -0.57
C PHE A 219 -12.79 11.83 0.36
N PHE A 220 -11.93 12.50 1.14
CA PHE A 220 -11.04 11.82 2.08
C PHE A 220 -11.82 11.10 3.20
N GLY A 221 -12.98 11.64 3.60
CA GLY A 221 -13.89 11.00 4.54
C GLY A 221 -14.59 9.76 3.97
N GLU A 222 -14.85 9.71 2.66
CA GLU A 222 -15.43 8.56 1.97
C GLU A 222 -14.45 7.37 1.87
N LEU A 223 -13.14 7.66 1.88
CA LEU A 223 -12.05 6.67 1.86
C LEU A 223 -11.44 6.39 3.25
N LYS A 224 -12.14 6.75 4.34
CA LYS A 224 -11.64 6.57 5.71
C LYS A 224 -11.27 5.14 6.07
N GLU A 225 -11.90 4.13 5.46
CA GLU A 225 -11.58 2.71 5.68
C GLU A 225 -10.15 2.35 5.23
N PHE A 226 -9.62 3.09 4.26
CA PHE A 226 -8.24 2.97 3.84
C PHE A 226 -7.29 3.85 4.65
N SER A 227 -7.79 4.57 5.66
CA SER A 227 -7.00 5.47 6.50
C SER A 227 -6.18 6.45 5.66
N VAL A 228 -6.77 6.93 4.55
CA VAL A 228 -6.14 7.88 3.65
C VAL A 228 -5.74 9.13 4.42
N LYS A 229 -4.51 9.60 4.20
CA LYS A 229 -4.00 10.84 4.77
C LYS A 229 -4.20 11.95 3.77
N ASP A 230 -4.92 13.00 4.17
CA ASP A 230 -4.91 14.27 3.44
C ASP A 230 -3.59 15.00 3.75
N LEU A 231 -2.70 15.08 2.75
CA LEU A 231 -1.44 15.81 2.84
C LEU A 231 -1.59 17.29 2.47
N GLY A 232 -2.82 17.75 2.29
CA GLY A 232 -3.16 19.11 1.92
C GLY A 232 -2.97 19.38 0.44
N GLN A 233 -2.75 20.65 0.10
CA GLN A 233 -2.52 21.07 -1.28
C GLN A 233 -1.26 20.40 -1.83
N ALA A 234 -1.40 19.83 -3.03
CA ALA A 234 -0.31 19.14 -3.71
C ALA A 234 0.83 20.14 -4.01
N SER A 235 1.95 19.97 -3.31
CA SER A 235 3.19 20.73 -3.51
C SER A 235 4.27 19.88 -4.19
N LYS A 236 4.17 18.56 -4.07
CA LYS A 236 4.99 17.57 -4.77
C LYS A 236 4.12 16.38 -5.16
N PHE A 237 4.24 15.91 -6.40
CA PHE A 237 3.55 14.69 -6.86
C PHE A 237 4.40 14.03 -7.96
N LEU A 238 4.76 12.75 -7.79
CA LEU A 238 5.58 11.98 -8.75
C LEU A 238 6.86 12.69 -9.22
N GLY A 239 7.59 13.30 -8.29
CA GLY A 239 8.83 14.02 -8.58
C GLY A 239 8.64 15.42 -9.18
N MET A 240 7.42 15.84 -9.50
CA MET A 240 7.13 17.22 -9.87
C MET A 240 6.99 18.09 -8.63
N ARG A 241 7.55 19.30 -8.68
CA ARG A 241 7.27 20.37 -7.71
C ARG A 241 6.15 21.25 -8.27
N ILE A 242 5.07 21.38 -7.52
CA ILE A 242 3.88 22.15 -7.88
C ILE A 242 3.91 23.44 -7.06
N THR A 243 4.03 24.58 -7.73
CA THR A 243 4.04 25.90 -7.07
C THR A 243 2.67 26.56 -7.12
N ARG A 244 1.87 26.26 -8.14
CA ARG A 244 0.51 26.76 -8.34
C ARG A 244 -0.33 25.69 -9.03
N CYS A 245 -1.44 25.33 -8.40
CA CYS A 245 -2.56 24.59 -8.97
C CYS A 245 -3.84 25.23 -8.47
#